data_AF-A0A643K0I8-F1
#
_entry.id   AF-A0A643K0I8-F1
#
_cell.length_a   1.000
_cell.length_b   1.000
_cell.length_c   1.000
_cell.angle_alpha   90.00
_cell.angle_beta   90.00
_cell.angle_gamma   90.00
#
_symmetry.space_group_name_H-M   'P 1'
#
loop_
_entity.id
_entity.type
_entity.pdbx_description
1 polymer ?
#
loop_
_entity_poly.entity_id
_entity_poly.type
_entity_poly.pdbx_seq_one_letter_code
_entity_poly.pdbx_strand_id
1 'polypeptide(L)'
;MSDDGDRATVLTYVPAHQKEVWKDHAARLDMSQSEFVRTMVQAGRASFDVPVRGDEAATTPGVDGGKTGFQNGSSNQQEVIENNDELSIRIFDALEAESHLSWDELVSALTDDIEDRLESTLQELQSSGRVVYSGRHGGYTLAEDDGR
;
A
#
# COMPACT_ATOMS: atom_id res chain seq x y z
N MET A 1 -27.16 -32.72 -2.73
CA MET A 1 -27.87 -31.56 -2.17
C MET A 1 -26.82 -30.51 -1.95
N SER A 2 -26.76 -29.49 -2.81
CA SER A 2 -25.69 -28.49 -2.76
C SER A 2 -26.11 -27.41 -1.78
N ASP A 3 -25.33 -27.28 -0.71
CA ASP A 3 -25.35 -26.15 0.21
C ASP A 3 -24.83 -24.92 -0.56
N ASP A 4 -25.72 -24.22 -1.27
CA ASP A 4 -25.42 -22.89 -1.83
C ASP A 4 -25.55 -21.88 -0.67
N GLY A 5 -24.69 -22.06 0.34
CA GLY A 5 -24.68 -21.25 1.55
C GLY A 5 -24.17 -19.84 1.26
N ASP A 6 -24.89 -18.85 1.79
CA ASP A 6 -24.63 -17.40 1.77
C ASP A 6 -23.13 -17.04 1.66
N ARG A 7 -22.70 -16.68 0.44
CA ARG A 7 -21.36 -16.11 0.19
C ARG A 7 -21.46 -14.59 0.15
N ALA A 8 -20.79 -13.93 1.09
CA ALA A 8 -20.63 -12.48 1.08
C ALA A 8 -19.26 -12.09 0.50
N THR A 9 -19.21 -11.03 -0.31
CA THR A 9 -17.95 -10.46 -0.82
C THR A 9 -17.33 -9.53 0.22
N VAL A 10 -16.03 -9.68 0.44
CA VAL A 10 -15.23 -8.77 1.28
C VAL A 10 -14.21 -8.07 0.40
N LEU A 11 -14.17 -6.74 0.46
CA LEU A 11 -13.22 -5.91 -0.27
C LEU A 11 -12.30 -5.20 0.73
N THR A 12 -11.01 -5.16 0.43
CA THR A 12 -10.01 -4.43 1.22
C THR A 12 -9.01 -3.76 0.29
N TYR A 13 -8.36 -2.71 0.77
CA TYR A 13 -7.32 -1.99 0.03
C TYR A 13 -5.96 -2.50 0.46
N VAL A 14 -5.10 -2.74 -0.53
CA VAL A 14 -3.71 -3.12 -0.32
C VAL A 14 -2.83 -2.29 -1.25
N PRO A 15 -1.59 -1.95 -0.86
CA PRO A 15 -0.64 -1.29 -1.74
C PRO A 15 -0.51 -2.01 -3.09
N ALA A 16 -0.44 -1.23 -4.17
CA ALA A 16 -0.42 -1.78 -5.53
C ALA A 16 0.74 -2.77 -5.76
N HIS A 17 1.92 -2.49 -5.21
CA HIS A 17 3.08 -3.39 -5.31
C HIS A 17 2.82 -4.75 -4.63
N GLN A 18 2.14 -4.74 -3.48
CA GLN A 18 1.80 -5.94 -2.73
C GLN A 18 0.78 -6.79 -3.50
N LYS A 19 -0.19 -6.13 -4.15
CA LYS A 19 -1.14 -6.79 -5.04
C LYS A 19 -0.45 -7.50 -6.21
N GLU A 20 0.55 -6.88 -6.84
CA GLU A 20 1.29 -7.51 -7.94
C GLU A 20 2.12 -8.71 -7.46
N VAL A 21 2.77 -8.62 -6.29
CA VAL A 21 3.46 -9.78 -5.69
C VAL A 21 2.48 -10.95 -5.48
N TRP A 22 1.29 -10.68 -4.94
CA TRP A 22 0.28 -11.72 -4.74
C TRP A 22 -0.26 -12.30 -6.04
N LYS A 23 -0.41 -11.47 -7.07
CA LYS A 23 -0.83 -11.92 -8.40
C LYS A 23 0.21 -12.86 -9.02
N ASP A 24 1.49 -12.55 -8.89
CA ASP A 24 2.58 -13.43 -9.35
C ASP A 24 2.60 -14.75 -8.55
N HIS A 25 2.32 -14.68 -7.24
CA HIS A 25 2.24 -15.87 -6.39
C HIS A 25 1.06 -16.76 -6.76
N ALA A 26 -0.11 -16.16 -7.01
CA ALA A 26 -1.31 -16.86 -7.44
C ALA A 26 -1.08 -17.54 -8.81
N ALA A 27 -0.44 -16.84 -9.76
CA ALA A 27 -0.09 -17.41 -11.05
C ALA A 27 0.88 -18.59 -10.93
N ARG A 28 1.87 -18.52 -10.04
CA ARG A 28 2.78 -19.65 -9.76
C ARG A 28 2.08 -20.88 -9.18
N LEU A 29 0.97 -20.67 -8.48
CA LEU A 29 0.18 -21.73 -7.86
C LEU A 29 -1.04 -22.15 -8.72
N ASP A 30 -1.18 -21.59 -9.93
CA ASP A 30 -2.33 -21.78 -10.84
C ASP A 30 -3.69 -21.47 -10.18
N MET A 31 -3.71 -20.45 -9.31
CA MET A 31 -4.90 -20.06 -8.54
C MET A 31 -5.39 -18.68 -8.96
N SER A 32 -6.68 -18.42 -8.73
CA SER A 32 -7.19 -17.04 -8.81
C SER A 32 -6.64 -16.18 -7.68
N GLN A 33 -6.52 -14.87 -7.91
CA GLN A 33 -6.06 -13.93 -6.88
C GLN A 33 -6.92 -13.99 -5.61
N SER A 34 -8.24 -14.11 -5.74
CA SER A 34 -9.17 -14.20 -4.61
C SER A 34 -8.99 -15.49 -3.80
N GLU A 35 -8.66 -16.60 -4.46
CA GLU A 35 -8.41 -17.89 -3.82
C GLU A 35 -7.07 -17.90 -3.07
N PHE A 36 -6.04 -17.28 -3.66
CA PHE A 36 -4.76 -17.08 -3.02
C PHE A 36 -4.90 -16.23 -1.75
N VAL A 37 -5.61 -15.09 -1.82
CA VAL A 37 -5.87 -14.22 -0.66
C VAL A 37 -6.67 -14.97 0.41
N ARG A 38 -7.71 -15.71 0.03
CA ARG A 38 -8.48 -16.53 0.97
C ARG A 38 -7.60 -17.53 1.72
N THR A 39 -6.72 -18.23 1.00
CA THR A 39 -5.80 -19.23 1.58
C THR A 39 -4.81 -18.58 2.55
N MET A 40 -4.25 -17.43 2.19
CA MET A 40 -3.34 -16.67 3.05
C MET A 40 -4.02 -16.20 4.34
N VAL A 41 -5.25 -15.67 4.24
CA VAL A 41 -6.03 -15.22 5.41
C VAL A 41 -6.42 -16.41 6.29
N GLN A 42 -6.79 -17.54 5.69
CA GLN A 42 -7.10 -18.77 6.43
C GLN A 42 -5.86 -19.32 7.16
N ALA A 43 -4.69 -19.31 6.53
CA ALA A 43 -3.43 -19.72 7.16
C ALA A 43 -3.03 -18.77 8.31
N GLY A 44 -3.21 -17.46 8.12
CA GLY A 44 -2.99 -16.46 9.17
C GLY A 44 -3.93 -16.66 10.36
N ARG A 45 -5.22 -16.92 10.13
CA ARG A 45 -6.21 -17.20 11.20
C ARG A 45 -6.05 -18.57 11.85
N ALA A 46 -5.60 -19.59 11.12
CA ALA A 46 -5.35 -20.92 11.67
C ALA A 46 -4.25 -20.92 12.75
N SER A 47 -3.37 -19.93 12.73
CA SER A 47 -2.37 -19.73 13.80
C SER A 47 -2.97 -19.24 15.13
N PHE A 48 -4.23 -18.80 15.14
CA PHE A 48 -4.91 -18.23 16.31
C PHE A 48 -6.09 -19.07 16.82
N ASP A 49 -6.57 -20.07 16.06
CA ASP A 49 -7.68 -20.93 16.47
C ASP A 49 -7.30 -22.40 16.30
N VAL A 50 -7.08 -23.09 17.43
CA VAL A 50 -7.06 -24.55 17.48
C VAL A 50 -7.80 -25.02 18.72
N PRO A 51 -9.01 -25.59 18.53
CA PRO A 51 -9.30 -26.92 19.01
C PRO A 51 -9.41 -27.85 17.80
N VAL A 52 -8.41 -28.72 17.64
CA VAL A 52 -8.40 -29.77 16.62
C VAL A 52 -9.62 -30.66 16.80
N ARG A 53 -10.43 -30.79 15.76
CA ARG A 53 -11.23 -32.00 15.57
C ARG A 53 -11.40 -32.34 14.08
N GLY A 54 -10.58 -33.31 13.65
CA GLY A 54 -10.89 -34.23 12.55
C GLY A 54 -10.59 -33.74 11.15
N ASP A 55 -9.77 -34.53 10.47
CA ASP A 55 -9.74 -34.72 9.02
C ASP A 55 -8.71 -33.91 8.18
N GLU A 56 -7.48 -34.46 8.23
CA GLU A 56 -6.61 -34.87 7.12
C GLU A 56 -6.40 -33.96 5.87
N ALA A 57 -5.10 -33.75 5.59
CA ALA A 57 -4.46 -33.36 4.33
C ALA A 57 -4.21 -31.86 4.06
N ALA A 58 -3.06 -31.37 4.55
CA ALA A 58 -2.03 -30.76 3.70
C ALA A 58 -0.77 -30.46 4.54
N THR A 59 0.12 -31.43 4.65
CA THR A 59 1.50 -31.20 5.09
C THR A 59 2.18 -30.31 4.06
N THR A 60 2.35 -29.03 4.35
CA THR A 60 3.25 -28.18 3.57
C THR A 60 4.68 -28.45 4.06
N PRO A 61 5.64 -28.84 3.20
CA PRO A 61 7.01 -29.09 3.62
C PRO A 61 7.62 -27.82 4.19
N GLY A 62 8.24 -27.94 5.37
CA GLY A 62 9.05 -26.88 5.96
C GLY A 62 10.14 -26.45 4.99
N VAL A 63 10.14 -25.17 4.64
CA VAL A 63 11.27 -24.53 3.97
C VAL A 63 12.28 -24.19 5.06
N ASP A 64 13.35 -24.96 5.07
CA ASP A 64 14.54 -24.77 5.88
C ASP A 64 15.01 -23.31 5.82
N GLY A 65 15.29 -22.78 7.02
CA GLY A 65 15.96 -21.50 7.23
C GLY A 65 17.39 -21.53 6.70
N GLY A 66 17.54 -21.36 5.40
CA GLY A 66 18.82 -21.17 4.72
C GLY A 66 19.08 -19.69 4.47
N LYS A 67 19.87 -19.07 5.35
CA LYS A 67 20.50 -17.75 5.15
C LYS A 67 21.08 -17.64 3.73
N THR A 68 20.42 -16.90 2.85
CA THR A 68 21.05 -16.35 1.65
C THR A 68 21.37 -14.89 1.94
N GLY A 69 22.64 -14.65 2.26
CA GLY A 69 23.17 -13.31 2.38
C GLY A 69 23.15 -12.65 1.01
N PHE A 70 22.36 -11.60 0.87
CA PHE A 70 22.50 -10.63 -0.22
C PHE A 70 22.98 -9.32 0.38
N GLN A 71 24.30 -9.24 0.55
CA GLN A 71 24.98 -7.95 0.50
C GLN A 71 25.22 -7.63 -0.97
N ASN A 72 24.47 -6.69 -1.54
CA ASN A 72 24.96 -5.82 -2.62
C ASN A 72 24.04 -4.60 -2.86
N GLY A 73 24.59 -3.39 -2.70
CA GLY A 73 24.17 -2.08 -3.25
C GLY A 73 22.81 -1.52 -2.80
N SER A 74 22.73 -0.65 -1.78
CA SER A 74 22.85 0.83 -1.91
C SER A 74 22.63 1.31 -3.36
N SER A 75 21.54 2.00 -3.70
CA SER A 75 21.13 3.27 -3.08
C SER A 75 19.62 3.51 -2.96
N ASN A 76 18.76 2.58 -3.36
CA ASN A 76 17.30 2.83 -3.36
C ASN A 76 16.59 2.37 -2.08
N GLN A 77 17.29 1.77 -1.11
CA GLN A 77 16.67 1.26 0.13
C GLN A 77 16.57 2.33 1.22
N GLN A 78 17.36 3.40 1.13
CA GLN A 78 17.32 4.49 2.11
C GLN A 78 16.01 5.29 1.95
N GLU A 79 15.63 5.61 0.71
CA GLU A 79 14.45 6.44 0.43
C GLU A 79 13.13 5.73 0.80
N VAL A 80 13.01 4.41 0.60
CA VAL A 80 11.75 3.70 0.90
C VAL A 80 11.50 3.60 2.41
N ILE A 81 12.57 3.51 3.21
CA ILE A 81 12.47 3.50 4.68
C ILE A 81 12.10 4.90 5.18
N GLU A 82 12.76 5.95 4.66
CA GLU A 82 12.48 7.34 5.02
C GLU A 82 11.04 7.76 4.69
N ASN A 83 10.52 7.37 3.53
CA ASN A 83 9.13 7.68 3.13
C ASN A 83 8.09 6.95 4.02
N ASN A 84 8.40 5.76 4.51
CA ASN A 84 7.48 5.02 5.39
C ASN A 84 7.46 5.64 6.80
N ASP A 85 8.60 6.10 7.28
CA ASP A 85 8.72 6.80 8.56
C ASP A 85 7.98 8.15 8.51
N GLU A 86 8.11 8.91 7.42
CA GLU A 86 7.40 10.19 7.25
C GLU A 86 5.87 10.03 7.27
N LEU A 87 5.35 9.04 6.54
CA LEU A 87 3.91 8.75 6.55
C LEU A 87 3.44 8.30 7.94
N SER A 88 4.22 7.47 8.62
CA SER A 88 3.90 7.01 9.97
C SER A 88 3.81 8.18 10.95
N ILE A 89 4.77 9.12 10.90
CA ILE A 89 4.76 10.34 11.71
C ILE A 89 3.48 11.14 11.48
N ARG A 90 3.07 11.35 10.23
CA ARG A 90 1.85 12.11 9.90
C ARG A 90 0.57 11.45 10.42
N ILE A 91 0.49 10.12 10.36
CA ILE A 91 -0.64 9.38 10.94
C ILE A 91 -0.68 9.57 12.46
N PHE A 92 0.48 9.57 13.13
CA PHE A 92 0.55 9.86 14.56
C PHE A 92 0.13 11.30 14.88
N ASP A 93 0.61 12.29 14.13
CA ASP A 93 0.26 13.70 14.34
C ASP A 93 -1.25 13.94 14.16
N ALA A 94 -1.87 13.32 13.14
CA ALA A 94 -3.31 13.40 12.91
C ALA A 94 -4.12 12.80 14.08
N LEU A 95 -3.69 11.65 14.60
CA LEU A 95 -4.34 10.99 15.74
C LEU A 95 -4.03 11.67 17.10
N GLU A 96 -2.92 12.40 17.20
CA GLU A 96 -2.61 13.21 18.38
C GLU A 96 -3.49 14.47 18.43
N ALA A 97 -3.73 15.10 17.28
CA ALA A 97 -4.63 16.25 17.15
C ALA A 97 -6.09 15.87 17.44
N GLU A 98 -6.53 14.73 16.91
CA GLU A 98 -7.89 14.21 17.03
C GLU A 98 -7.83 12.80 17.61
N SER A 99 -8.19 12.66 18.89
CA SER A 99 -8.05 11.39 19.64
C SER A 99 -8.61 10.13 18.96
N HIS A 100 -9.59 10.30 18.07
CA HIS A 100 -10.19 9.22 17.29
C HIS A 100 -10.59 9.77 15.92
N LEU A 101 -10.05 9.16 14.86
CA LEU A 101 -10.42 9.45 13.47
C LEU A 101 -10.94 8.16 12.81
N SER A 102 -12.02 8.29 12.06
CA SER A 102 -12.43 7.28 11.10
C SER A 102 -11.47 7.22 9.91
N TRP A 103 -11.59 6.15 9.11
CA TRP A 103 -10.75 5.98 7.92
C TRP A 103 -10.86 7.18 6.97
N ASP A 104 -12.06 7.65 6.68
CA ASP A 104 -12.29 8.76 5.76
C ASP A 104 -11.71 10.07 6.30
N GLU A 105 -11.81 10.30 7.62
CA GLU A 105 -11.25 11.48 8.26
C GLU A 105 -9.71 11.45 8.26
N LEU A 106 -9.09 10.28 8.49
CA LEU A 106 -7.64 10.13 8.40
C LEU A 106 -7.13 10.37 6.98
N VAL A 107 -7.84 9.85 5.97
CA VAL A 107 -7.51 10.10 4.55
C VAL A 107 -7.65 11.56 4.21
N SER A 108 -8.71 12.24 4.67
CA SER A 108 -8.89 13.68 4.48
C SER A 108 -7.75 14.46 5.10
N ALA A 109 -7.44 14.23 6.38
CA ALA A 109 -6.39 14.93 7.10
C ALA A 109 -5.02 14.77 6.44
N LEU A 110 -4.69 13.57 5.97
CA LEU A 110 -3.43 13.31 5.27
C LEU A 110 -3.40 13.91 3.87
N THR A 111 -4.54 13.94 3.17
CA THR A 111 -4.63 14.53 1.82
C THR A 111 -4.49 16.05 1.91
N ASP A 112 -5.17 16.69 2.86
CA ASP A 112 -5.09 18.14 3.08
C ASP A 112 -3.64 18.57 3.35
N ASP A 113 -2.89 17.84 4.18
CA ASP A 113 -1.45 18.08 4.40
C ASP A 113 -0.61 17.99 3.12
N ILE A 114 -0.87 16.97 2.29
CA ILE A 114 -0.17 16.79 1.02
C ILE A 114 -0.53 17.92 0.04
N GLU A 115 -1.80 18.34 0.01
CA GLU A 115 -2.28 19.45 -0.82
C GLU A 115 -1.64 20.77 -0.41
N ASP A 116 -1.55 21.06 0.88
CA ASP A 116 -0.89 22.26 1.41
C ASP A 116 0.61 22.29 1.07
N ARG A 117 1.28 21.15 1.19
CA ARG A 117 2.69 21.02 0.81
C ARG A 117 2.89 21.18 -0.69
N LEU A 118 1.99 20.61 -1.50
CA LEU A 118 2.02 20.74 -2.95
C LEU A 118 1.85 22.20 -3.36
N GLU A 119 0.86 22.89 -2.79
CA GLU A 119 0.59 24.30 -3.07
C GLU A 119 1.81 25.17 -2.69
N SER A 120 2.38 24.95 -1.51
CA SER A 120 3.58 25.66 -1.05
C SER A 120 4.78 25.44 -1.97
N THR A 121 5.00 24.19 -2.41
CA THR A 121 6.09 23.82 -3.32
C THR A 121 5.87 24.44 -4.70
N LEU A 122 4.64 24.42 -5.22
CA LEU A 122 4.30 25.06 -6.49
C LEU A 122 4.51 26.57 -6.44
N GLN A 123 4.11 27.22 -5.35
CA GLN A 123 4.34 28.65 -5.14
C GLN A 123 5.84 29.01 -5.13
N GLU A 124 6.69 28.18 -4.51
CA GLU A 124 8.14 28.36 -4.53
C GLU A 124 8.71 28.17 -5.96
N LEU A 125 8.28 27.13 -6.66
CA LEU A 125 8.71 26.84 -8.03
C LEU A 125 8.27 27.93 -9.02
N GLN A 126 7.10 28.53 -8.81
CA GLN A 126 6.64 29.68 -9.59
C GLN A 126 7.43 30.95 -9.27
N SER A 127 7.68 31.20 -7.98
CA SER A 127 8.46 32.37 -7.54
C SER A 127 9.91 32.31 -8.04
N SER A 128 10.48 31.11 -8.17
CA SER A 128 11.79 30.87 -8.78
C SER A 128 11.76 30.81 -10.31
N GLY A 129 10.59 31.00 -10.94
CA GLY A 129 10.43 31.02 -12.38
C GLY A 129 10.73 29.68 -13.05
N ARG A 130 10.58 28.56 -12.34
CA ARG A 130 10.79 27.20 -12.88
C ARG A 130 9.50 26.58 -13.39
N VAL A 131 8.37 26.92 -12.78
CA VAL A 131 7.03 26.44 -13.14
C VAL A 131 6.12 27.64 -13.40
N VAL A 132 5.18 27.53 -14.33
CA VAL A 132 4.20 28.57 -14.69
C VAL A 132 2.82 27.95 -14.82
N TYR A 133 1.78 28.66 -14.39
CA TYR A 133 0.40 28.23 -14.60
C TYR A 133 -0.04 28.48 -16.05
N SER A 134 -0.41 27.41 -16.75
CA SER A 134 -0.96 27.42 -18.10
C SER A 134 -2.49 27.46 -18.05
N GLY A 135 -3.06 28.67 -18.09
CA GLY A 135 -4.51 28.85 -18.06
C GLY A 135 -5.26 28.15 -19.20
N ARG A 136 -4.62 27.96 -20.36
CA ARG A 136 -5.22 27.27 -21.53
C ARG A 136 -5.43 25.77 -21.29
N HIS A 137 -4.57 25.15 -20.47
CA HIS A 137 -4.60 23.72 -20.17
C HIS A 137 -5.13 23.43 -18.76
N GLY A 138 -5.41 24.47 -17.96
CA GLY A 138 -5.89 24.33 -16.60
C GLY A 138 -4.90 23.64 -15.67
N GLY A 139 -3.59 23.87 -15.86
CA GLY A 139 -2.54 23.18 -15.11
C GLY A 139 -1.21 23.94 -15.12
N TYR A 140 -0.14 23.30 -14.67
CA TYR A 140 1.19 23.89 -14.56
C TYR A 140 2.14 23.32 -15.62
N THR A 141 3.00 24.18 -16.18
CA THR A 141 4.07 23.79 -17.13
C THR A 141 5.43 24.31 -16.66
N LEU A 142 6.52 23.78 -17.22
CA LEU A 142 7.86 24.31 -16.98
C LEU A 142 8.01 25.66 -17.68
N ALA A 143 8.67 26.62 -17.01
CA ALA A 143 8.88 27.96 -17.56
C ALA A 143 9.71 27.97 -18.84
N GLU A 144 10.59 26.98 -19.03
CA GLU A 144 11.39 26.81 -20.25
C GLU A 144 10.53 26.37 -21.45
N ASP A 145 9.39 25.72 -21.20
CA ASP A 145 8.46 25.23 -22.23
C ASP A 145 7.39 26.28 -22.61
N ASP A 146 7.17 27.28 -21.75
CA ASP A 146 6.32 28.46 -22.05
C ASP A 146 7.12 29.62 -22.69
N GLY A 147 8.41 29.38 -23.00
CA GLY A 147 9.32 30.30 -23.67
C GLY A 147 8.92 30.60 -25.11
N ARG A 148 8.16 31.69 -25.27
CA ARG A 148 7.97 32.43 -26.51
C ARG A 148 9.17 33.30 -26.86
#